data_AF-A0A5C4R3X6-F1
#
_entry.id   AF-A0A5C4R3X6-F1
#
_cell.length_a   1.000
_cell.length_b   1.000
_cell.length_c   1.000
_cell.angle_alpha   90.00
_cell.angle_beta   90.00
_cell.angle_gamma   90.00
#
_symmetry.space_group_name_H-M   'P 1'
#
loop_
_entity.id
_entity.type
_entity.pdbx_description
1 polymer ?
#
loop_
_entity_poly.entity_id
_entity_poly.type
_entity_poly.pdbx_seq_one_letter_code
_entity_poly.pdbx_strand_id
1 'polypeptide(L)'
;MFDQKTLFITLSSLAVGVAIGGAVLNSWLPAETASTARMGDVQFAQAQTEPQPTQAERDFMDFTMPDLSKPQAGGETTRYGCVKPPRPEWAMDLPPADVRKSLLLTDLYDALRFNEIIDTNSCPCNIEYPSWDEADWQYQQITEGKSNAEIADLRRKALRQASSKHFDALTICSQSRGQ
;
A
#
# COMPACT_ATOMS: atom_id res chain seq x y z
N MET A 1 12.97 18.77 -41.37
CA MET A 1 11.63 19.24 -41.78
C MET A 1 10.66 18.68 -40.74
N PHE A 2 10.42 19.43 -39.66
CA PHE A 2 9.56 19.01 -38.56
C PHE A 2 8.31 19.88 -38.60
N ASP A 3 7.17 19.23 -38.80
CA ASP A 3 5.85 19.85 -38.94
C ASP A 3 5.24 20.07 -37.55
N GLN A 4 4.88 21.31 -37.29
CA GLN A 4 4.35 21.84 -36.04
C GLN A 4 2.83 21.89 -36.16
N LYS A 5 2.13 20.90 -35.60
CA LYS A 5 0.67 20.95 -35.42
C LYS A 5 0.32 21.15 -33.96
N THR A 6 0.34 22.44 -33.61
CA THR A 6 -0.63 23.18 -32.80
C THR A 6 -1.88 22.40 -32.40
N LEU A 7 -2.05 22.16 -31.10
CA LEU A 7 -3.35 21.86 -30.49
C LEU A 7 -3.54 22.80 -29.30
N PHE A 8 -4.34 23.84 -29.55
CA PHE A 8 -4.89 24.73 -28.55
C PHE A 8 -5.96 23.97 -27.74
N ILE A 9 -5.84 23.96 -26.42
CA ILE A 9 -6.95 23.57 -25.53
C ILE A 9 -7.44 24.85 -24.85
N THR A 10 -8.66 25.22 -25.21
CA THR A 10 -9.40 26.38 -24.69
C THR A 10 -10.00 26.09 -23.32
N LEU A 11 -9.95 27.11 -22.46
CA LEU A 11 -10.55 27.20 -21.13
C LEU A 11 -12.07 26.95 -21.13
N SER A 12 -12.56 26.38 -20.02
CA SER A 12 -13.90 26.68 -19.52
C SER A 12 -13.91 26.61 -18.00
N SER A 13 -13.80 27.77 -17.36
CA SER A 13 -14.14 28.01 -15.97
C SER A 13 -15.63 27.79 -15.74
N LEU A 14 -16.00 27.10 -14.67
CA LEU A 14 -17.34 27.18 -14.09
C LEU A 14 -17.21 27.61 -12.63
N ALA A 15 -17.53 28.87 -12.39
CA ALA A 15 -17.82 29.40 -11.08
C ALA A 15 -19.26 29.01 -10.72
N VAL A 16 -19.45 28.36 -9.57
CA VAL A 16 -20.76 28.21 -8.94
C VAL A 16 -20.67 28.87 -7.58
N GLY A 17 -21.20 30.08 -7.50
CA GLY A 17 -21.45 30.76 -6.24
C GLY A 17 -22.74 30.21 -5.61
N VAL A 18 -22.70 29.92 -4.32
CA VAL A 18 -23.90 29.77 -3.49
C VAL A 18 -23.80 30.83 -2.40
N ALA A 19 -24.65 31.83 -2.52
CA ALA A 19 -24.94 32.79 -1.47
C ALA A 19 -25.90 32.16 -0.46
N ILE A 20 -25.55 32.17 0.81
CA ILE A 20 -26.49 31.94 1.91
C ILE A 20 -26.51 33.24 2.73
N GLY A 21 -27.64 33.94 2.66
CA GLY A 21 -27.93 35.13 3.44
C GLY A 21 -28.85 34.81 4.63
N GLY A 22 -28.81 35.72 5.62
CA GLY A 22 -29.76 35.85 6.73
C GLY A 22 -29.31 35.12 8.01
N ALA A 23 -29.42 35.66 9.22
CA ALA A 23 -30.01 36.91 9.69
C ALA A 23 -29.55 37.20 11.14
N VAL A 24 -29.36 38.49 11.42
CA VAL A 24 -29.75 39.26 12.61
C VAL A 24 -29.47 38.69 14.03
N LEU A 25 -28.54 39.38 14.67
CA LEU A 25 -28.38 39.74 16.10
C LEU A 25 -29.53 39.35 17.04
N ASN A 26 -29.19 38.66 18.13
CA ASN A 26 -29.80 38.99 19.42
C ASN A 26 -28.72 39.01 20.51
N SER A 27 -28.52 40.20 21.04
CA SER A 27 -27.83 40.47 22.30
C SER A 27 -28.60 39.79 23.43
N TRP A 28 -27.88 39.38 24.48
CA TRP A 28 -28.22 39.56 25.90
C TRP A 28 -27.10 38.94 26.75
N LEU A 29 -26.37 39.79 27.48
CA LEU A 29 -25.53 39.40 28.60
C LEU A 29 -26.43 39.22 29.83
N PRO A 30 -26.33 38.12 30.59
CA PRO A 30 -26.73 38.14 31.98
C PRO A 30 -25.59 38.69 32.84
N ALA A 31 -25.95 39.65 33.67
CA ALA A 31 -25.11 40.26 34.67
C ALA A 31 -24.60 39.22 35.68
N GLU A 32 -23.32 39.35 36.05
CA GLU A 32 -22.76 38.73 37.24
C GLU A 32 -23.49 39.25 38.48
N THR A 33 -24.31 38.39 39.10
CA THR A 33 -24.69 38.54 40.49
C THR A 33 -24.09 37.40 41.27
N ALA A 34 -23.06 37.72 42.05
CA ALA A 34 -22.46 36.84 43.04
C ALA A 34 -23.55 36.28 43.96
N SER A 35 -23.70 34.95 43.96
CA SER A 35 -24.47 34.22 44.96
C SER A 35 -23.54 33.25 45.65
N THR A 36 -23.27 33.51 46.93
CA THR A 36 -22.54 32.64 47.84
C THR A 36 -23.32 31.36 48.09
N ALA A 37 -23.10 30.36 47.24
CA ALA A 37 -23.58 29.00 47.50
C ALA A 37 -22.73 28.36 48.61
N ARG A 38 -23.41 27.96 49.68
CA ARG A 38 -22.86 27.25 50.82
C ARG A 38 -22.26 25.91 50.37
N MET A 39 -21.13 25.58 50.99
CA MET A 39 -20.43 24.31 50.89
C MET A 39 -21.30 23.22 51.54
N GLY A 40 -22.01 22.44 50.73
CA GLY A 40 -22.84 21.33 51.17
C GLY A 40 -23.59 20.77 49.97
N ASP A 41 -23.37 19.49 49.68
CA ASP A 41 -23.97 18.68 48.61
C ASP A 41 -23.17 18.61 47.29
N VAL A 42 -21.98 17.99 47.36
CA VAL A 42 -21.39 17.31 46.20
C VAL A 42 -21.92 15.88 46.20
N GLN A 43 -22.96 15.64 45.40
CA GLN A 43 -23.46 14.30 45.10
C GLN A 43 -22.47 13.61 44.15
N PHE A 44 -21.60 12.74 44.67
CA PHE A 44 -20.75 11.87 43.85
C PHE A 44 -21.60 10.73 43.28
N ALA A 45 -22.27 10.97 42.15
CA ALA A 45 -23.05 9.92 41.50
C ALA A 45 -23.06 10.06 39.99
N GLN A 46 -21.95 9.75 39.32
CA GLN A 46 -21.96 9.21 37.96
C GLN A 46 -20.78 8.25 37.78
N ALA A 47 -21.01 6.96 38.02
CA ALA A 47 -20.14 5.91 37.49
C ALA A 47 -20.37 5.87 35.98
N GLN A 48 -19.55 6.63 35.24
CA GLN A 48 -19.52 6.52 33.79
C GLN A 48 -18.83 5.19 33.46
N THR A 49 -19.59 4.22 32.96
CA THR A 49 -19.01 3.04 32.33
C THR A 49 -18.32 3.53 31.05
N GLU A 50 -16.99 3.66 31.08
CA GLU A 50 -16.22 3.93 29.86
C GLU A 50 -16.56 2.87 28.81
N PRO A 51 -16.78 3.26 27.54
CA PRO A 51 -16.94 2.30 26.47
C PRO A 51 -15.67 1.44 26.41
N GLN A 52 -15.82 0.12 26.47
CA GLN A 52 -14.69 -0.78 26.25
C GLN A 52 -14.12 -0.52 24.85
N PRO A 53 -12.79 -0.39 24.72
CA PRO A 53 -12.17 -0.17 23.42
C PRO A 53 -12.55 -1.29 22.46
N THR A 54 -12.74 -0.95 21.20
CA THR A 54 -12.89 -1.91 20.11
C THR A 54 -11.61 -2.73 19.95
N GLN A 55 -11.69 -3.86 19.23
CA GLN A 55 -10.48 -4.66 18.98
C GLN A 55 -9.40 -3.86 18.26
N ALA A 56 -9.77 -3.02 17.28
CA ALA A 56 -8.84 -2.16 16.57
C ALA A 56 -8.17 -1.12 17.49
N GLU A 57 -8.90 -0.56 18.45
CA GLU A 57 -8.32 0.35 19.46
C GLU A 57 -7.40 -0.38 20.42
N ARG A 58 -7.74 -1.62 20.79
CA ARG A 58 -6.85 -2.47 21.58
C ARG A 58 -5.56 -2.78 20.81
N ASP A 59 -5.66 -3.13 19.53
CA ASP A 59 -4.50 -3.40 18.67
C ASP A 59 -3.66 -2.13 18.44
N PHE A 60 -4.28 -0.95 18.32
CA PHE A 60 -3.56 0.33 18.22
C PHE A 60 -2.79 0.68 19.51
N MET A 61 -3.33 0.33 20.68
CA MET A 61 -2.68 0.54 21.97
C MET A 61 -1.74 -0.62 22.36
N ASP A 62 -1.63 -1.65 21.53
CA ASP A 62 -0.75 -2.78 21.76
C ASP A 62 0.68 -2.45 21.30
N PHE A 63 1.46 -1.90 22.23
CA PHE A 63 2.89 -1.64 22.04
C PHE A 63 3.75 -2.91 22.19
N THR A 64 3.15 -4.09 22.36
CA THR A 64 3.96 -5.32 22.38
C THR A 64 4.55 -5.57 21.00
N MET A 65 5.78 -6.08 21.00
CA MET A 65 6.44 -6.45 19.75
C MET A 65 5.59 -7.55 19.08
N PRO A 66 5.18 -7.38 17.81
CA PRO A 66 4.39 -8.40 17.13
C PRO A 66 5.17 -9.72 17.08
N ASP A 67 4.47 -10.85 17.13
CA ASP A 67 5.09 -12.17 17.00
C ASP A 67 5.66 -12.34 15.59
N LEU A 68 6.95 -12.06 15.44
CA LEU A 68 7.68 -12.19 14.18
C LEU A 68 7.99 -13.65 13.82
N SER A 69 7.62 -14.61 14.68
CA SER A 69 7.87 -16.04 14.44
C SER A 69 6.90 -16.65 13.43
N LYS A 70 5.77 -15.98 13.16
CA LYS A 70 4.74 -16.44 12.22
C LYS A 70 4.65 -15.50 11.02
N PRO A 71 4.53 -16.03 9.79
CA PRO A 71 4.15 -15.23 8.65
C PRO A 71 2.81 -14.54 8.93
N GLN A 72 2.69 -13.25 8.59
CA GLN A 72 1.42 -12.54 8.70
C GLN A 72 0.39 -13.25 7.81
N ALA A 73 -0.76 -13.61 8.40
CA ALA A 73 -1.83 -14.28 7.67
C ALA A 73 -2.54 -13.25 6.77
N GLY A 74 -2.48 -13.47 5.45
CA GLY A 74 -2.95 -12.51 4.46
C GLY A 74 -1.80 -11.69 3.87
N GLY A 75 -1.87 -11.40 2.57
CA GLY A 75 -0.83 -10.67 1.86
C GLY A 75 -0.45 -9.35 2.52
N GLU A 76 0.83 -8.98 2.43
CA GLU A 76 1.34 -7.73 2.98
C GLU A 76 0.67 -6.54 2.27
N THR A 77 -0.06 -5.70 3.01
CA THR A 77 -0.69 -4.51 2.44
C THR A 77 0.32 -3.38 2.34
N THR A 78 0.47 -2.81 1.15
CA THR A 78 1.45 -1.77 0.86
C THR A 78 0.95 -0.40 1.31
N ARG A 79 1.86 0.58 1.41
CA ARG A 79 1.52 1.98 1.70
C ARG A 79 0.39 2.52 0.80
N TYR A 80 0.30 2.03 -0.43
CA TYR A 80 -0.65 2.50 -1.44
C TYR A 80 -1.93 1.66 -1.49
N GLY A 81 -2.16 0.79 -0.51
CA GLY A 81 -3.38 -0.01 -0.39
C GLY A 81 -3.42 -1.27 -1.26
N CYS A 82 -2.32 -1.62 -1.93
CA CYS A 82 -2.25 -2.87 -2.68
C CYS A 82 -1.91 -4.04 -1.78
N VAL A 83 -2.51 -5.20 -2.02
CA VAL A 83 -2.18 -6.43 -1.29
C VAL A 83 -1.14 -7.21 -2.08
N LYS A 84 0.02 -7.46 -1.47
CA LYS A 84 1.08 -8.28 -2.06
C LYS A 84 0.74 -9.76 -1.87
N PRO A 85 0.68 -10.57 -2.93
CA PRO A 85 0.38 -11.98 -2.79
C PRO A 85 1.50 -12.68 -2.01
N PRO A 86 1.14 -13.66 -1.15
CA PRO A 86 2.13 -14.43 -0.40
C PRO A 86 3.03 -15.18 -1.37
N ARG A 87 4.32 -15.29 -1.03
CA ARG A 87 5.25 -16.09 -1.81
C ARG A 87 4.84 -17.58 -1.72
N PRO A 88 5.14 -18.40 -2.74
CA PRO A 88 4.91 -19.83 -2.66
C PRO A 88 5.64 -20.45 -1.46
N GLU A 89 4.97 -21.34 -0.72
CA GLU A 89 5.52 -21.97 0.50
C GLU A 89 6.85 -22.66 0.23
N TRP A 90 6.96 -23.38 -0.89
CA TRP A 90 8.19 -24.06 -1.27
C TRP A 90 9.38 -23.11 -1.36
N ALA A 91 9.18 -21.84 -1.71
CA ALA A 91 10.24 -20.86 -1.88
C ALA A 91 10.58 -20.12 -0.57
N MET A 92 9.69 -20.21 0.43
CA MET A 92 9.90 -19.67 1.78
C MET A 92 10.65 -20.66 2.68
N ASP A 93 10.37 -21.96 2.52
CA ASP A 93 10.87 -23.02 3.41
C ASP A 93 12.14 -23.72 2.90
N LEU A 94 12.88 -23.09 1.98
CA LEU A 94 14.12 -23.68 1.45
C LEU A 94 15.27 -23.63 2.47
N PRO A 95 16.11 -24.69 2.51
CA PRO A 95 17.33 -24.63 3.27
C PRO A 95 18.27 -23.55 2.69
N PRO A 96 19.16 -22.94 3.50
CA PRO A 96 20.07 -21.89 3.04
C PRO A 96 20.90 -22.25 1.80
N ALA A 97 21.24 -23.53 1.63
CA ALA A 97 21.98 -24.03 0.47
C ALA A 97 21.23 -23.82 -0.86
N ASP A 98 19.90 -23.79 -0.82
CA ASP A 98 19.02 -23.69 -1.97
C ASP A 98 18.44 -22.28 -2.17
N VAL A 99 18.92 -21.28 -1.43
CA VAL A 99 18.42 -19.89 -1.50
C VAL A 99 18.39 -19.33 -2.93
N ARG A 100 19.31 -19.78 -3.81
CA ARG A 100 19.33 -19.36 -5.22
C ARG A 100 18.07 -19.76 -5.99
N LYS A 101 17.40 -20.86 -5.62
CA LYS A 101 16.13 -21.27 -6.21
C LYS A 101 15.03 -20.25 -5.90
N SER A 102 14.90 -19.88 -4.62
CA SER A 102 13.99 -18.81 -4.16
C SER A 102 14.29 -17.48 -4.86
N LEU A 103 15.57 -17.12 -5.00
CA LEU A 103 15.94 -15.86 -5.65
C LEU A 103 15.68 -15.87 -7.16
N LEU A 104 15.89 -17.00 -7.85
CA LEU A 104 15.52 -17.12 -9.27
C LEU A 104 14.02 -16.90 -9.46
N LEU A 105 13.17 -17.50 -8.61
CA LEU A 105 11.72 -17.26 -8.65
C LEU A 105 11.40 -15.77 -8.50
N THR A 106 12.01 -15.08 -7.53
CA THR A 106 11.80 -13.63 -7.34
C THR A 106 12.27 -12.82 -8.56
N ASP A 107 13.45 -13.12 -9.09
CA ASP A 107 14.00 -12.41 -10.25
C ASP A 107 13.12 -12.60 -11.51
N LEU A 108 12.48 -13.77 -11.66
CA LEU A 108 11.49 -14.03 -12.72
C LEU A 108 10.19 -13.24 -12.49
N TYR A 109 9.67 -13.28 -11.26
CA TYR A 109 8.48 -12.53 -10.87
C TYR A 109 8.64 -11.03 -11.14
N ASP A 110 9.77 -10.44 -10.73
CA ASP A 110 10.06 -9.03 -10.97
C ASP A 110 10.22 -8.72 -12.46
N ALA A 111 10.87 -9.60 -13.23
CA ALA A 111 11.00 -9.42 -14.67
C ALA A 111 9.62 -9.42 -15.37
N LEU A 112 8.73 -10.34 -15.02
CA LEU A 112 7.37 -10.43 -15.57
C LEU A 112 6.55 -9.19 -15.22
N ARG A 113 6.50 -8.85 -13.92
CA ARG A 113 5.81 -7.67 -13.40
C ARG A 113 6.29 -6.38 -14.08
N PHE A 114 7.60 -6.16 -14.17
CA PHE A 114 8.13 -4.92 -14.76
C PHE A 114 7.89 -4.85 -16.27
N ASN A 115 7.92 -5.98 -16.99
CA ASN A 115 7.52 -5.99 -18.39
C ASN A 115 6.06 -5.55 -18.53
N GLU A 116 5.14 -6.12 -17.74
CA GLU A 116 3.71 -5.80 -17.85
C GLU A 116 3.39 -4.34 -17.49
N ILE A 117 4.05 -3.78 -16.47
CA ILE A 117 3.95 -2.35 -16.13
C ILE A 117 4.37 -1.48 -17.32
N ILE A 118 5.50 -1.81 -17.96
CA ILE A 118 6.04 -1.04 -19.07
C ILE A 118 5.17 -1.20 -20.32
N ASP A 119 4.77 -2.42 -20.65
CA ASP A 119 3.98 -2.73 -21.84
C ASP A 119 2.58 -2.10 -21.79
N THR A 120 1.98 -2.05 -20.59
CA THR A 120 0.66 -1.42 -20.39
C THR A 120 0.74 0.07 -20.08
N ASN A 121 1.94 0.59 -19.77
CA ASN A 121 2.16 1.93 -19.25
C ASN A 121 1.22 2.27 -18.07
N SER A 122 0.99 1.30 -17.18
CA SER A 122 0.03 1.40 -16.08
C SER A 122 0.50 0.61 -14.86
N CYS A 123 0.03 0.98 -13.67
CA CYS A 123 0.41 0.31 -12.43
C CYS A 123 -0.77 0.13 -11.45
N PRO A 124 -1.88 -0.51 -11.86
CA PRO A 124 -2.91 -0.96 -10.92
C PRO A 124 -2.37 -2.10 -10.04
N CYS A 125 -2.97 -2.33 -8.87
CA CYS A 125 -2.47 -3.29 -7.88
C CYS A 125 -2.29 -4.72 -8.41
N ASN A 126 -3.14 -5.18 -9.35
CA ASN A 126 -3.03 -6.51 -9.95
C ASN A 126 -1.86 -6.65 -10.93
N ILE A 127 -1.38 -5.54 -11.50
CA ILE A 127 -0.18 -5.51 -12.36
C ILE A 127 1.07 -5.25 -11.52
N GLU A 128 0.96 -4.44 -10.47
CA GLU A 128 2.08 -4.19 -9.56
C GLU A 128 2.37 -5.40 -8.66
N TYR A 129 1.35 -6.11 -8.23
CA TYR A 129 1.48 -7.27 -7.36
C TYR A 129 0.70 -8.46 -7.95
N PRO A 130 1.12 -8.97 -9.12
CA PRO A 130 0.46 -10.10 -9.78
C PRO A 130 0.62 -11.38 -8.97
N SER A 131 -0.17 -12.41 -9.30
CA SER A 131 0.02 -13.76 -8.71
C SER A 131 1.43 -14.29 -8.99
N TRP A 132 1.93 -15.16 -8.10
CA TRP A 132 3.19 -15.87 -8.32
C TRP A 132 3.08 -17.00 -9.35
N ASP A 133 1.87 -17.41 -9.74
CA ASP A 133 1.61 -18.60 -10.55
C ASP A 133 2.40 -18.62 -11.86
N GLU A 134 2.45 -17.51 -12.58
CA GLU A 134 3.18 -17.42 -13.85
C GLU A 134 4.70 -17.54 -13.63
N ALA A 135 5.23 -16.85 -12.61
CA ALA A 135 6.64 -16.91 -12.27
C ALA A 135 7.06 -18.32 -11.81
N ASP A 136 6.20 -18.98 -11.02
CA ASP A 136 6.42 -20.35 -10.55
C ASP A 136 6.33 -21.34 -11.71
N TRP A 137 5.32 -21.23 -12.58
CA TRP A 137 5.23 -22.04 -13.80
C TRP A 137 6.50 -21.92 -14.65
N GLN A 138 6.95 -20.70 -14.94
CA GLN A 138 8.20 -20.49 -15.69
C GLN A 138 9.41 -21.07 -14.95
N TYR A 139 9.49 -20.88 -13.64
CA TYR A 139 10.55 -21.47 -12.81
C TYR A 139 10.62 -22.99 -12.99
N GLN A 140 9.49 -23.70 -12.86
CA GLN A 140 9.47 -25.16 -12.99
C GLN A 140 9.94 -25.59 -14.39
N GLN A 141 9.43 -24.95 -15.45
CA GLN A 141 9.79 -25.26 -16.84
C GLN A 141 11.29 -25.08 -17.11
N ILE A 142 11.88 -23.99 -16.62
CA ILE A 142 13.26 -23.68 -16.93
C ILE A 142 14.25 -24.34 -15.97
N THR A 143 13.84 -24.92 -14.85
CA THR A 143 14.76 -25.52 -13.87
C THR A 143 14.73 -27.04 -13.85
N GLU A 144 13.76 -27.68 -14.53
CA GLU A 144 13.67 -29.13 -14.63
C GLU A 144 15.00 -29.75 -15.10
N GLY A 145 15.50 -30.72 -14.32
CA GLY A 145 16.74 -31.43 -14.61
C GLY A 145 18.04 -30.60 -14.53
N LYS A 146 17.98 -29.34 -14.09
CA LYS A 146 19.16 -28.47 -14.04
C LYS A 146 19.98 -28.61 -12.77
N SER A 147 21.30 -28.48 -12.95
CA SER A 147 22.23 -28.36 -11.83
C SER A 147 22.12 -27.00 -11.13
N ASN A 148 22.62 -26.93 -9.90
CA ASN A 148 22.71 -25.66 -9.16
C ASN A 148 23.55 -24.59 -9.88
N ALA A 149 24.54 -24.99 -10.68
CA ALA A 149 25.36 -24.07 -11.47
C ALA A 149 24.55 -23.46 -12.62
N GLU A 150 23.72 -24.25 -13.29
CA GLU A 150 22.82 -23.78 -14.35
C GLU A 150 21.71 -22.89 -13.79
N ILE A 151 21.12 -23.25 -12.63
CA ILE A 151 20.16 -22.41 -11.92
C ILE A 151 20.78 -21.05 -11.58
N ALA A 152 22.05 -21.02 -11.16
CA ALA A 152 22.75 -19.76 -10.91
C ALA A 152 22.94 -18.92 -12.18
N ASP A 153 23.12 -19.53 -13.35
CA ASP A 153 23.18 -18.81 -14.63
C ASP A 153 21.84 -18.24 -15.06
N LEU A 154 20.77 -19.05 -14.95
CA LEU A 154 19.40 -18.59 -15.19
C LEU A 154 19.06 -17.40 -14.31
N ARG A 155 19.43 -17.47 -13.02
CA ARG A 155 19.22 -16.37 -12.08
C ARG A 155 19.92 -15.09 -12.56
N ARG A 156 21.19 -15.18 -12.96
CA ARG A 156 21.92 -14.00 -13.46
C ARG A 156 21.25 -13.39 -14.70
N LYS A 157 20.60 -14.19 -15.54
CA LYS A 157 19.85 -13.69 -16.71
C LYS A 157 18.57 -12.99 -16.27
N ALA A 158 17.75 -13.63 -15.44
CA ALA A 158 16.51 -13.07 -14.91
C ALA A 158 16.76 -11.76 -14.14
N LEU A 159 17.75 -11.75 -13.25
CA LEU A 159 18.14 -10.57 -12.48
C LEU A 159 18.50 -9.38 -13.38
N ARG A 160 19.24 -9.62 -14.48
CA ARG A 160 19.59 -8.56 -15.43
C ARG A 160 18.35 -8.01 -16.13
N GLN A 161 17.42 -8.88 -16.52
CA GLN A 161 16.18 -8.48 -17.17
C GLN A 161 15.25 -7.67 -16.26
N ALA A 162 15.16 -8.04 -14.98
CA ALA A 162 14.41 -7.28 -13.98
C ALA A 162 15.11 -5.95 -13.69
N SER A 163 16.41 -5.98 -13.39
CA SER A 163 17.19 -4.79 -13.05
C SER A 163 17.21 -3.74 -14.16
N SER A 164 17.24 -4.16 -15.43
CA SER A 164 17.25 -3.23 -16.56
C SER A 164 15.93 -2.45 -16.71
N LYS A 165 14.83 -2.93 -16.11
CA LYS A 165 13.49 -2.35 -16.25
C LYS A 165 12.95 -1.74 -14.96
N HIS A 166 13.59 -2.04 -13.84
CA HIS A 166 13.16 -1.63 -12.51
C HIS A 166 12.90 -0.12 -12.44
N PHE A 167 13.83 0.71 -12.92
CA PHE A 167 13.68 2.17 -12.85
C PHE A 167 12.47 2.68 -13.67
N ASP A 168 12.33 2.20 -14.90
CA ASP A 168 11.25 2.63 -15.80
C ASP A 168 9.89 2.21 -15.25
N ALA A 169 9.76 0.96 -14.79
CA ALA A 169 8.53 0.46 -14.19
C ALA A 169 8.14 1.23 -12.92
N LEU A 170 9.10 1.53 -12.02
CA LEU A 170 8.81 2.33 -10.83
C LEU A 170 8.42 3.78 -11.15
N THR A 171 8.99 4.35 -12.21
CA THR A 171 8.63 5.69 -12.70
C THR A 171 7.17 5.71 -13.18
N ILE A 172 6.75 4.71 -13.95
CA ILE A 172 5.35 4.56 -14.38
C ILE A 172 4.44 4.44 -13.15
N CYS A 173 4.83 3.61 -12.18
CA CYS A 173 4.07 3.43 -10.95
C CYS A 173 3.97 4.70 -10.11
N SER A 174 5.03 5.51 -9.99
CA SER A 174 4.96 6.78 -9.25
C SER A 174 4.03 7.77 -9.93
N GLN A 175 4.14 7.91 -11.26
CA GLN A 175 3.30 8.79 -12.07
C GLN A 175 1.82 8.41 -11.98
N SER A 176 1.51 7.11 -12.04
CA SER A 176 0.13 6.60 -11.92
C SER A 176 -0.54 6.95 -10.59
N ARG A 177 0.26 7.23 -9.55
CA ARG A 177 -0.20 7.62 -8.22
C ARG A 177 -0.18 9.13 -7.99
N GLY A 178 0.18 9.92 -9.00
CA GLY A 178 0.27 11.38 -8.91
C GLY A 178 1.45 11.88 -8.07
N GLN A 179 2.55 11.14 -8.02
CA GLN A 179 3.82 11.56 -7.40
C GLN A 179 4.83 12.08 -8.43
#